data_AF-A0A0K1F7U6-F1
#
_entry.id   AF-A0A0K1F7U6-F1
#
_cell.length_a   1.000
_cell.length_b   1.000
_cell.length_c   1.000
_cell.angle_alpha   90.00
_cell.angle_beta   90.00
_cell.angle_gamma   90.00
#
_symmetry.space_group_name_H-M   'P 1'
#
loop_
_entity.id
_entity.type
_entity.pdbx_description
1 polymer ?
#
loop_
_entity_poly.entity_id
_entity_poly.type
_entity_poly.pdbx_seq_one_letter_code
_entity_poly.pdbx_strand_id
1 'polypeptide(L)'
;MLRPLAGRHRPAPTRTAAPPSPARRRLTSATLLTALALATVPLAGAAAMPSLTVGPTSGPADKPAAGVRAASTPTPAPATPSRARDLSPAIELPAAYVPATSCDEQAKPGTVALAALLRRTYPGTSTAITRPCGTDALPTTEHYDGRAVDWFASARRPESLAQAESAVAWLTGPDEQGVPAGNARRLGVMYLIWNDRIWSSYRLSEGWRPYSGCAARPDPRLDTPCHRDHVHVSLSWEGAMGRTSWWTGRVASRDFGPCRTPDLTWAEPYAAPRARPCPVLPRPATPAGATPLLGALVRYSGLPLGPGSRNPSVRVLQQAVGTAATGRFDTATGQALTDWQRGHGVTPTGRTDPATWRALLAANQPAPR
;
A
#
# COMPACT_ATOMS: atom_id res chain seq x y z
N MET A 1 16.45 -58.30 -42.70
CA MET A 1 16.76 -59.09 -41.48
C MET A 1 17.88 -58.39 -40.71
N LEU A 2 17.60 -58.04 -39.44
CA LEU A 2 18.49 -57.69 -38.32
C LEU A 2 19.81 -56.93 -38.58
N ARG A 3 19.82 -55.63 -38.19
CA ARG A 3 21.03 -54.88 -37.79
C ARG A 3 21.25 -55.03 -36.27
N PRO A 4 22.48 -55.17 -35.77
CA PRO A 4 22.73 -55.29 -34.33
C PRO A 4 22.78 -53.93 -33.63
N LEU A 5 22.19 -53.87 -32.44
CA LEU A 5 22.20 -52.75 -31.51
C LEU A 5 23.56 -52.68 -30.79
N ALA A 6 24.31 -51.61 -31.00
CA ALA A 6 25.46 -51.27 -30.17
C ALA A 6 24.98 -50.60 -28.88
N GLY A 7 25.13 -51.29 -27.75
CA GLY A 7 24.89 -50.74 -26.42
C GLY A 7 25.91 -49.66 -26.08
N ARG A 8 25.42 -48.45 -25.75
CA ARG A 8 26.25 -47.40 -25.12
C ARG A 8 26.02 -47.43 -23.61
N HIS A 9 27.09 -47.73 -22.88
CA HIS A 9 27.21 -47.58 -21.44
C HIS A 9 26.84 -46.17 -20.99
N ARG A 10 25.94 -46.06 -20.00
CA ARG A 10 25.76 -44.85 -19.20
C ARG A 10 26.88 -44.75 -18.16
N PRO A 11 27.63 -43.65 -18.05
CA PRO A 11 28.50 -43.42 -16.90
C PRO A 11 27.66 -43.06 -15.66
N ALA A 12 28.10 -43.55 -14.50
CA ALA A 12 27.51 -43.28 -13.20
C ALA A 12 27.66 -41.79 -12.80
N PRO A 13 26.73 -41.21 -12.02
CA PRO A 13 26.84 -39.83 -11.58
C PRO A 13 27.93 -39.69 -10.51
N THR A 14 28.91 -38.82 -10.79
CA THR A 14 29.87 -38.30 -9.83
C THR A 14 29.14 -37.56 -8.69
N ARG A 15 29.30 -38.07 -7.46
CA ARG A 15 28.93 -37.35 -6.22
C ARG A 15 29.83 -36.12 -6.09
N THR A 16 29.29 -34.93 -6.39
CA THR A 16 29.90 -33.67 -5.97
C THR A 16 29.67 -33.47 -4.47
N ALA A 17 30.76 -33.31 -3.74
CA ALA A 17 30.77 -33.00 -2.32
C ALA A 17 30.13 -31.63 -2.06
N ALA A 18 29.28 -31.55 -1.03
CA ALA A 18 28.68 -30.31 -0.56
C ALA A 18 29.76 -29.40 0.08
N PRO A 19 29.68 -28.07 -0.11
CA PRO A 19 30.58 -27.13 0.56
C PRO A 19 30.31 -27.08 2.08
N PRO A 20 31.33 -26.81 2.91
CA PRO A 20 31.17 -26.75 4.36
C PRO A 20 30.27 -25.59 4.78
N SER A 21 29.37 -25.86 5.73
CA SER A 21 28.51 -24.85 6.35
C SER A 21 29.34 -23.79 7.09
N PRO A 22 29.01 -22.49 6.99
CA PRO A 22 29.69 -21.48 7.79
C PRO A 22 29.35 -21.67 9.27
N ALA A 23 30.42 -21.71 10.07
CA ALA A 23 30.38 -21.87 11.52
C ALA A 23 29.42 -20.87 12.18
N ARG A 24 28.49 -21.40 12.99
CA ARG A 24 27.66 -20.60 13.89
C ARG A 24 28.57 -19.87 14.88
N ARG A 25 28.82 -18.58 14.66
CA ARG A 25 29.32 -17.70 15.71
C ARG A 25 28.26 -17.62 16.80
N ARG A 26 28.52 -18.28 17.93
CA ARG A 26 27.78 -18.06 19.17
C ARG A 26 28.06 -16.62 19.60
N LEU A 27 27.08 -15.75 19.42
CA LEU A 27 27.05 -14.46 20.12
C LEU A 27 26.77 -14.77 21.59
N THR A 28 27.81 -14.74 22.41
CA THR A 28 27.68 -14.65 23.86
C THR A 28 27.06 -13.30 24.18
N SER A 29 25.77 -13.30 24.55
CA SER A 29 25.11 -12.15 25.14
C SER A 29 25.79 -11.82 26.47
N ALA A 30 26.63 -10.78 26.49
CA ALA A 30 27.04 -10.14 27.72
C ALA A 30 25.84 -9.33 28.23
N THR A 31 25.22 -9.84 29.29
CA THR A 31 24.15 -9.17 30.03
C THR A 31 24.75 -7.96 30.73
N LEU A 32 24.58 -6.74 30.18
CA LEU A 32 24.73 -5.53 30.97
C LEU A 32 23.46 -5.41 31.83
N LEU A 33 23.58 -5.76 33.12
CA LEU A 33 22.66 -5.30 34.14
C LEU A 33 22.86 -3.79 34.32
N THR A 34 22.00 -2.99 33.70
CA THR A 34 21.81 -1.60 34.14
C THR A 34 20.86 -1.63 35.33
N ALA A 35 21.40 -1.47 36.54
CA ALA A 35 20.62 -1.28 37.74
C ALA A 35 19.85 0.04 37.63
N LEU A 36 18.53 -0.05 37.45
CA LEU A 36 17.64 1.11 37.60
C LEU A 36 17.43 1.31 39.10
N ALA A 37 18.03 2.36 39.67
CA ALA A 37 17.75 2.78 41.02
C ALA A 37 16.27 3.21 41.11
N LEU A 38 15.48 2.46 41.87
CA LEU A 38 14.16 2.86 42.34
C LEU A 38 14.33 4.02 43.32
N ALA A 39 14.07 5.25 42.85
CA ALA A 39 13.83 6.37 43.75
C ALA A 39 12.41 6.22 44.33
N THR A 40 12.32 5.67 45.54
CA THR A 40 11.13 5.72 46.38
C THR A 40 10.91 7.16 46.84
N VAL A 41 9.87 7.81 46.34
CA VAL A 41 9.38 9.07 46.92
C VAL A 41 8.52 8.73 48.14
N PRO A 42 8.82 9.25 49.35
CA PRO A 42 7.99 8.99 50.52
C PRO A 42 6.65 9.73 50.40
N LEU A 43 5.54 9.03 50.66
CA LEU A 43 4.27 9.66 51.01
C LEU A 43 4.45 10.35 52.37
N ALA A 44 4.56 11.66 52.36
CA ALA A 44 4.50 12.48 53.56
C ALA A 44 3.08 13.08 53.71
N GLY A 45 2.42 12.66 54.79
CA GLY A 45 1.61 13.51 55.67
C GLY A 45 0.46 14.30 55.05
N ALA A 46 -0.76 13.79 55.25
CA ALA A 46 -1.96 14.62 55.28
C ALA A 46 -1.83 15.66 56.40
N ALA A 47 -1.61 16.92 56.03
CA ALA A 47 -1.75 18.05 56.93
C ALA A 47 -3.18 18.61 56.80
N ALA A 48 -3.94 18.52 57.89
CA ALA A 48 -5.23 19.16 58.04
C ALA A 48 -5.06 20.68 58.00
N MET A 49 -5.78 21.35 57.08
CA MET A 49 -5.91 22.79 57.08
C MET A 49 -7.13 23.20 57.94
N PRO A 50 -7.03 24.24 58.77
CA PRO A 50 -8.13 24.71 59.60
C PRO A 50 -9.21 25.38 58.76
N SER A 51 -10.47 25.02 59.04
CA SER A 51 -11.65 25.70 58.48
C SER A 51 -11.79 27.09 59.09
N LEU A 52 -11.60 28.13 58.28
CA LEU A 52 -12.02 29.49 58.61
C LEU A 52 -13.51 29.63 58.28
N THR A 53 -14.34 29.67 59.31
CA THR A 53 -15.75 30.04 59.22
C THR A 53 -15.87 31.55 59.04
N VAL A 54 -16.13 32.00 57.81
CA VAL A 54 -16.58 33.37 57.53
C VAL A 54 -18.11 33.37 57.56
N GLY A 55 -18.68 34.08 58.53
CA GLY A 55 -20.12 34.28 58.65
C GLY A 55 -20.68 35.16 57.51
N PRO A 56 -21.97 35.01 57.16
CA PRO A 56 -22.55 35.73 56.04
C PRO A 56 -22.86 37.19 56.44
N THR A 57 -22.29 38.15 55.71
CA THR A 57 -22.82 39.51 55.65
C THR A 57 -23.99 39.55 54.67
N SER A 58 -25.16 39.93 55.18
CA SER A 58 -26.39 40.15 54.44
C SER A 58 -26.26 41.31 53.43
N GLY A 59 -26.16 40.98 52.14
CA GLY A 59 -26.42 41.88 51.01
C GLY A 59 -27.80 41.59 50.39
N PRO A 60 -28.43 42.56 49.70
CA PRO A 60 -29.78 42.39 49.16
C PRO A 60 -29.79 41.29 48.08
N ALA A 61 -30.83 40.46 48.15
CA ALA A 61 -31.03 39.29 47.30
C ALA A 61 -31.36 39.68 45.86
N ASP A 62 -30.38 39.59 44.96
CA ASP A 62 -30.66 39.38 43.55
C ASP A 62 -30.97 37.89 43.33
N LYS A 63 -32.20 37.61 42.88
CA LYS A 63 -32.63 36.27 42.49
C LYS A 63 -31.65 35.71 41.45
N PRO A 64 -30.99 34.56 41.66
CA PRO A 64 -30.35 33.87 40.57
C PRO A 64 -31.46 33.39 39.64
N ALA A 65 -31.51 33.95 38.43
CA ALA A 65 -32.28 33.34 37.36
C ALA A 65 -31.76 31.91 37.21
N ALA A 66 -32.65 30.92 37.45
CA ALA A 66 -32.39 29.53 37.18
C ALA A 66 -32.19 29.39 35.65
N GLY A 67 -30.95 29.60 35.20
CA GLY A 67 -30.52 29.25 33.86
C GLY A 67 -30.61 27.76 33.74
N VAL A 68 -31.72 27.26 33.19
CA VAL A 68 -31.82 25.89 32.69
C VAL A 68 -30.67 25.72 31.69
N ARG A 69 -29.58 25.07 32.11
CA ARG A 69 -28.61 24.53 31.16
C ARG A 69 -29.38 23.54 30.31
N ALA A 70 -29.75 23.94 29.10
CA ALA A 70 -30.27 23.02 28.11
C ALA A 70 -29.28 21.85 28.00
N ALA A 71 -29.74 20.65 28.34
CA ALA A 71 -28.96 19.45 28.12
C ALA A 71 -28.64 19.39 26.62
N SER A 72 -27.37 19.49 26.27
CA SER A 72 -26.93 19.36 24.89
C SER A 72 -27.37 17.97 24.41
N THR A 73 -28.25 17.91 23.42
CA THR A 73 -28.63 16.65 22.78
C THR A 73 -27.36 15.96 22.31
N PRO A 74 -27.10 14.69 22.70
CA PRO A 74 -25.88 14.00 22.31
C PRO A 74 -25.82 13.95 20.78
N THR A 75 -24.72 14.44 20.20
CA THR A 75 -24.46 14.31 18.77
C THR A 75 -24.48 12.81 18.42
N PRO A 76 -25.27 12.37 17.42
CA PRO A 76 -25.30 10.98 17.02
C PRO A 76 -23.88 10.49 16.69
N ALA A 77 -23.54 9.28 17.14
CA ALA A 77 -22.27 8.66 16.76
C ALA A 77 -22.19 8.54 15.22
N PRO A 78 -21.04 8.81 14.60
CA PRO A 78 -20.93 8.71 13.15
C PRO A 78 -21.22 7.28 12.67
N ALA A 79 -22.03 7.16 11.62
CA ALA A 79 -22.43 5.88 11.05
C ALA A 79 -21.22 5.01 10.69
N THR A 80 -21.39 3.69 10.76
CA THR A 80 -20.42 2.73 10.25
C THR A 80 -20.93 2.11 8.95
N PRO A 81 -20.02 1.65 8.06
CA PRO A 81 -20.44 1.02 6.82
C PRO A 81 -21.32 -0.21 7.05
N SER A 82 -22.48 -0.25 6.39
CA SER A 82 -23.38 -1.39 6.41
C SER A 82 -23.08 -2.38 5.29
N ARG A 83 -23.30 -3.66 5.60
CA ARG A 83 -23.15 -4.78 4.65
C ARG A 83 -24.41 -4.90 3.80
N ALA A 84 -24.25 -5.33 2.56
CA ALA A 84 -25.38 -5.64 1.68
C ALA A 84 -25.80 -7.13 1.73
N ARG A 85 -25.03 -7.99 2.42
CA ARG A 85 -25.19 -9.44 2.42
C ARG A 85 -24.81 -10.05 3.76
N ASP A 86 -25.40 -11.20 4.04
CA ASP A 86 -24.98 -12.06 5.15
C ASP A 86 -23.56 -12.58 4.89
N LEU A 87 -22.77 -12.62 5.95
CA LEU A 87 -21.39 -13.03 5.86
C LEU A 87 -21.22 -14.51 6.19
N SER A 88 -20.27 -15.14 5.52
CA SER A 88 -19.80 -16.46 5.94
C SER A 88 -19.31 -16.42 7.39
N PRO A 89 -19.60 -17.45 8.21
CA PRO A 89 -18.97 -17.60 9.51
C PRO A 89 -17.45 -17.80 9.39
N ALA A 90 -16.97 -18.29 8.23
CA ALA A 90 -15.56 -18.30 7.91
C ALA A 90 -15.05 -16.89 7.59
N ILE A 91 -13.79 -16.64 7.93
CA ILE A 91 -13.13 -15.34 7.86
C ILE A 91 -11.84 -15.42 7.04
N GLU A 92 -11.56 -14.39 6.24
CA GLU A 92 -10.27 -14.21 5.58
C GLU A 92 -9.11 -14.27 6.57
N LEU A 93 -7.98 -14.84 6.18
CA LEU A 93 -6.73 -14.61 6.91
C LEU A 93 -6.42 -13.10 6.95
N PRO A 94 -5.68 -12.62 7.95
CA PRO A 94 -5.13 -11.28 7.87
C PRO A 94 -4.31 -11.13 6.58
N ALA A 95 -4.58 -10.06 5.84
CA ALA A 95 -3.93 -9.78 4.57
C ALA A 95 -2.41 -9.69 4.77
N ALA A 96 -1.66 -10.43 3.95
CA ALA A 96 -0.20 -10.35 3.95
C ALA A 96 0.27 -9.04 3.31
N TYR A 97 1.45 -8.57 3.69
CA TYR A 97 2.11 -7.51 2.93
C TYR A 97 2.54 -8.06 1.56
N VAL A 98 1.99 -7.48 0.50
CA VAL A 98 2.40 -7.71 -0.89
C VAL A 98 2.79 -6.34 -1.45
N PRO A 99 4.07 -6.11 -1.78
CA PRO A 99 4.51 -4.83 -2.29
C PRO A 99 3.91 -4.57 -3.67
N ALA A 100 3.54 -3.32 -3.95
CA ALA A 100 3.26 -2.92 -5.32
C ALA A 100 4.50 -3.10 -6.21
N THR A 101 4.33 -3.83 -7.31
CA THR A 101 5.38 -4.06 -8.31
C THR A 101 4.93 -3.77 -9.73
N SER A 102 3.62 -3.61 -9.94
CA SER A 102 3.04 -3.26 -11.23
C SER A 102 2.72 -1.76 -11.27
N CYS A 103 2.73 -1.22 -12.47
CA CYS A 103 2.13 0.05 -12.78
C CYS A 103 1.06 -0.21 -13.83
N ASP A 104 -0.17 -0.26 -13.35
CA ASP A 104 -1.36 -0.57 -14.14
C ASP A 104 -2.21 0.69 -14.32
N GLU A 105 -2.13 1.65 -13.38
CA GLU A 105 -2.90 2.90 -13.36
C GLU A 105 -4.43 2.71 -13.44
N GLN A 106 -4.91 1.47 -13.36
CA GLN A 106 -6.32 1.09 -13.36
C GLN A 106 -6.83 0.81 -11.94
N ALA A 107 -7.93 1.46 -11.57
CA ALA A 107 -8.62 1.20 -10.32
C ALA A 107 -9.16 -0.23 -10.30
N LYS A 108 -8.85 -0.99 -9.24
CA LYS A 108 -9.31 -2.38 -9.13
C LYS A 108 -10.76 -2.44 -8.64
N PRO A 109 -11.58 -3.43 -9.06
CA PRO A 109 -13.03 -3.42 -8.82
C PRO A 109 -13.43 -3.31 -7.34
N GLY A 110 -12.77 -4.06 -6.45
CA GLY A 110 -12.99 -3.99 -5.01
C GLY A 110 -12.49 -2.69 -4.39
N THR A 111 -11.43 -2.10 -4.93
CA THR A 111 -10.96 -0.76 -4.54
C THR A 111 -12.00 0.32 -4.87
N VAL A 112 -12.59 0.25 -6.07
CA VAL A 112 -13.70 1.14 -6.49
C VAL A 112 -14.91 0.93 -5.59
N ALA A 113 -15.26 -0.31 -5.28
CA ALA A 113 -16.38 -0.64 -4.41
C ALA A 113 -16.17 -0.13 -2.98
N LEU A 114 -14.96 -0.23 -2.42
CA LEU A 114 -14.61 0.35 -1.13
C LEU A 114 -14.72 1.88 -1.14
N ALA A 115 -14.18 2.54 -2.17
CA ALA A 115 -14.30 3.99 -2.29
C ALA A 115 -15.77 4.44 -2.36
N ALA A 116 -16.61 3.70 -3.09
CA ALA A 116 -18.05 3.95 -3.13
C ALA A 116 -18.73 3.69 -1.78
N LEU A 117 -18.33 2.66 -1.05
CA LEU A 117 -18.83 2.35 0.30
C LEU A 117 -18.53 3.49 1.29
N LEU A 118 -17.30 4.01 1.29
CA LEU A 118 -16.89 5.12 2.14
C LEU A 118 -17.69 6.39 1.82
N ARG A 119 -17.79 6.79 0.54
CA ARG A 119 -18.56 7.98 0.12
C ARG A 119 -20.05 7.86 0.43
N ARG A 120 -20.62 6.66 0.33
CA ARG A 120 -22.03 6.42 0.71
C ARG A 120 -22.26 6.54 2.20
N THR A 121 -21.33 6.04 3.00
CA THR A 121 -21.46 6.04 4.47
C THR A 121 -21.20 7.43 5.04
N TYR A 122 -20.27 8.17 4.42
CA TYR A 122 -19.82 9.49 4.86
C TYR A 122 -20.02 10.52 3.74
N PRO A 123 -21.27 11.00 3.54
CA PRO A 123 -21.57 11.97 2.49
C PRO A 123 -20.75 13.26 2.67
N GLY A 124 -20.42 13.92 1.55
CA GLY A 124 -19.58 15.12 1.55
C GLY A 124 -18.06 14.85 1.56
N THR A 125 -17.64 13.58 1.62
CA THR A 125 -16.23 13.19 1.47
C THR A 125 -15.88 12.80 0.04
N SER A 126 -14.59 12.83 -0.30
CA SER A 126 -14.07 12.43 -1.61
C SER A 126 -13.01 11.33 -1.48
N THR A 127 -12.65 10.72 -2.60
CA THR A 127 -11.66 9.63 -2.65
C THR A 127 -10.77 9.74 -3.88
N ALA A 128 -9.50 9.37 -3.76
CA ALA A 128 -8.59 9.11 -4.88
C ALA A 128 -8.12 7.64 -4.85
N ILE A 129 -7.93 7.02 -6.02
CA ILE A 129 -7.56 5.60 -6.13
C ILE A 129 -6.22 5.43 -6.85
N THR A 130 -6.15 5.87 -8.10
CA THR A 130 -4.94 5.71 -8.91
C THR A 130 -4.17 7.01 -9.01
N ARG A 131 -2.87 6.88 -9.25
CA ARG A 131 -2.04 8.02 -9.64
C ARG A 131 -1.02 7.58 -10.71
N PRO A 132 -0.58 8.49 -11.58
CA PRO A 132 0.37 8.15 -12.63
C PRO A 132 1.69 7.62 -12.06
N CYS A 133 2.30 6.67 -12.75
CA CYS A 133 3.52 6.05 -12.30
C CYS A 133 4.75 6.90 -12.59
N GLY A 134 5.69 6.93 -11.64
CA GLY A 134 6.98 7.59 -11.82
C GLY A 134 6.91 9.11 -11.95
N THR A 135 5.77 9.72 -11.64
CA THR A 135 5.61 11.18 -11.52
C THR A 135 5.98 11.70 -10.14
N ASP A 136 6.20 10.81 -9.17
CA ASP A 136 6.55 11.15 -7.80
C ASP A 136 7.87 10.46 -7.38
N ALA A 137 8.38 10.82 -6.20
CA ALA A 137 9.66 10.31 -5.70
C ALA A 137 9.58 8.90 -5.09
N LEU A 138 8.40 8.28 -5.05
CA LEU A 138 8.20 6.98 -4.42
C LEU A 138 8.65 5.86 -5.38
N PRO A 139 9.41 4.88 -4.88
CA PRO A 139 9.90 3.78 -5.71
C PRO A 139 8.78 2.83 -6.14
N THR A 140 7.68 2.78 -5.38
CA THR A 140 6.44 2.07 -5.69
C THR A 140 5.33 2.50 -4.72
N THR A 141 4.08 2.20 -5.07
CA THR A 141 2.89 2.40 -4.23
C THR A 141 1.71 1.58 -4.76
N GLU A 142 0.81 1.22 -3.87
CA GLU A 142 -0.48 0.60 -4.15
C GLU A 142 -1.42 1.52 -4.97
N HIS A 143 -1.15 2.82 -5.08
CA HIS A 143 -1.88 3.69 -6.02
C HIS A 143 -1.48 3.43 -7.48
N TYR A 144 -0.27 2.91 -7.75
CA TYR A 144 0.18 2.60 -9.11
C TYR A 144 -0.45 1.32 -9.66
N ASP A 145 -0.76 0.35 -8.80
CA ASP A 145 -1.45 -0.88 -9.17
C ASP A 145 -2.96 -0.86 -8.85
N GLY A 146 -3.47 0.27 -8.32
CA GLY A 146 -4.89 0.54 -8.10
C GLY A 146 -5.52 -0.20 -6.93
N ARG A 147 -4.71 -0.65 -5.97
CA ARG A 147 -5.15 -1.29 -4.73
C ARG A 147 -5.37 -0.31 -3.56
N ALA A 148 -4.94 0.93 -3.69
CA ALA A 148 -5.08 1.94 -2.64
C ALA A 148 -6.29 2.86 -2.82
N VAL A 149 -6.81 3.37 -1.71
CA VAL A 149 -7.77 4.47 -1.64
C VAL A 149 -7.25 5.51 -0.65
N ASP A 150 -7.09 6.74 -1.08
CA ASP A 150 -7.03 7.89 -0.18
C ASP A 150 -8.45 8.42 -0.01
N TRP A 151 -9.00 8.31 1.19
CA TRP A 151 -10.30 8.85 1.54
C TRP A 151 -10.12 10.15 2.31
N PHE A 152 -10.51 11.28 1.71
CA PHE A 152 -10.26 12.63 2.21
C PHE A 152 -11.19 13.01 3.36
N ALA A 153 -11.00 12.32 4.49
CA ALA A 153 -11.52 12.70 5.80
C ALA A 153 -10.38 13.32 6.61
N SER A 154 -10.46 14.61 6.93
CA SER A 154 -9.36 15.35 7.54
C SER A 154 -9.47 15.40 9.07
N ALA A 155 -8.38 15.09 9.76
CA ALA A 155 -8.23 15.20 11.20
C ALA A 155 -8.28 16.66 11.70
N ARG A 156 -8.12 17.63 10.78
CA ARG A 156 -8.18 19.07 11.11
C ARG A 156 -9.60 19.60 11.24
N ARG A 157 -10.62 18.85 10.81
CA ARG A 157 -12.04 19.26 10.86
C ARG A 157 -12.80 18.34 11.82
N PRO A 158 -13.43 18.86 12.90
CA PRO A 158 -14.06 18.03 13.93
C PRO A 158 -15.04 16.98 13.40
N GLU A 159 -15.93 17.35 12.47
CA GLU A 159 -16.88 16.41 11.87
C GLU A 159 -16.18 15.29 11.09
N SER A 160 -15.18 15.66 10.30
CA SER A 160 -14.44 14.72 9.45
C SER A 160 -13.52 13.81 10.26
N LEU A 161 -12.94 14.33 11.35
CA LEU A 161 -12.23 13.55 12.35
C LEU A 161 -13.14 12.50 12.96
N ALA A 162 -14.36 12.86 13.39
CA ALA A 162 -15.30 11.89 13.95
C ALA A 162 -15.68 10.80 12.94
N GLN A 163 -15.92 11.16 11.67
CA GLN A 163 -16.16 10.19 10.59
C GLN A 163 -14.97 9.25 10.40
N ALA A 164 -13.76 9.78 10.35
CA ALA A 164 -12.53 9.01 10.17
C ALA A 164 -12.28 8.04 11.34
N GLU A 165 -12.42 8.50 12.58
CA GLU A 165 -12.27 7.67 13.78
C GLU A 165 -13.33 6.57 13.82
N SER A 166 -14.58 6.84 13.42
CA SER A 166 -15.63 5.81 13.32
C SER A 166 -15.26 4.73 12.29
N ALA A 167 -14.85 5.13 11.08
CA ALA A 167 -14.46 4.19 10.02
C ALA A 167 -13.22 3.36 10.41
N VAL A 168 -12.22 4.01 11.01
CA VAL A 168 -10.98 3.37 11.46
C VAL A 168 -11.24 2.38 12.61
N ALA A 169 -12.05 2.77 13.59
CA ALA A 169 -12.46 1.88 14.67
C ALA A 169 -13.25 0.68 14.14
N TRP A 170 -14.16 0.91 13.21
CA TRP A 170 -14.95 -0.15 12.55
C TRP A 170 -14.09 -1.14 11.75
N LEU A 171 -13.06 -0.65 11.03
CA LEU A 171 -12.14 -1.50 10.29
C LEU A 171 -11.23 -2.32 11.20
N THR A 172 -10.64 -1.68 12.21
CA THR A 172 -9.54 -2.25 13.00
C THR A 172 -9.96 -2.94 14.29
N GLY A 173 -11.15 -2.63 14.80
CA GLY A 173 -11.76 -3.27 15.96
C GLY A 173 -12.38 -4.64 15.65
N PRO A 174 -12.97 -5.31 16.66
CA PRO A 174 -13.77 -6.51 16.44
C PRO A 174 -14.97 -6.21 15.54
N ASP A 175 -15.35 -7.15 14.67
CA ASP A 175 -16.62 -7.06 13.94
C ASP A 175 -17.82 -7.42 14.84
N GLU A 176 -19.03 -7.38 14.29
CA GLU A 176 -20.28 -7.74 15.01
C GLU A 176 -20.27 -9.18 15.57
N GLN A 177 -19.42 -10.06 15.04
CA GLN A 177 -19.24 -11.43 15.51
C GLN A 177 -18.10 -11.55 16.53
N GLY A 178 -17.51 -10.43 16.95
CA GLY A 178 -16.37 -10.37 17.88
C GLY A 178 -15.03 -10.75 17.24
N VAL A 179 -14.96 -10.90 15.91
CA VAL A 179 -13.73 -11.31 15.24
C VAL A 179 -12.77 -10.13 15.19
N PRO A 180 -11.54 -10.25 15.75
CA PRO A 180 -10.55 -9.17 15.72
C PRO A 180 -10.26 -8.70 14.28
N ALA A 181 -10.40 -7.40 14.05
CA ALA A 181 -10.25 -6.76 12.74
C ALA A 181 -11.10 -7.42 11.65
N GLY A 182 -12.27 -7.95 12.00
CA GLY A 182 -13.11 -8.75 11.10
C GLY A 182 -13.49 -8.00 9.82
N ASN A 183 -13.90 -6.73 9.93
CA ASN A 183 -14.24 -5.90 8.76
C ASN A 183 -13.02 -5.64 7.86
N ALA A 184 -11.87 -5.29 8.43
CA ALA A 184 -10.62 -5.13 7.66
C ALA A 184 -10.23 -6.42 6.94
N ARG A 185 -10.31 -7.59 7.61
CA ARG A 185 -10.01 -8.90 7.00
C ARG A 185 -10.94 -9.20 5.84
N ARG A 186 -12.24 -8.96 6.01
CA ARG A 186 -13.27 -9.24 4.99
C ARG A 186 -13.22 -8.30 3.80
N LEU A 187 -12.82 -7.05 4.00
CA LEU A 187 -12.55 -6.12 2.91
C LEU A 187 -11.19 -6.38 2.23
N GLY A 188 -10.33 -7.19 2.85
CA GLY A 188 -8.98 -7.45 2.40
C GLY A 188 -8.05 -6.25 2.61
N VAL A 189 -8.24 -5.45 3.67
CA VAL A 189 -7.34 -4.35 4.03
C VAL A 189 -5.97 -4.91 4.42
N MET A 190 -4.93 -4.46 3.74
CA MET A 190 -3.54 -4.81 4.01
C MET A 190 -2.94 -3.92 5.09
N TYR A 191 -3.13 -2.61 4.96
CA TYR A 191 -2.75 -1.63 5.98
C TYR A 191 -3.56 -0.32 5.84
N LEU A 192 -3.57 0.45 6.93
CA LEU A 192 -4.13 1.79 7.01
C LEU A 192 -3.03 2.76 7.46
N ILE A 193 -3.04 3.98 6.92
CA ILE A 193 -2.28 5.10 7.47
C ILE A 193 -3.28 6.21 7.76
N TRP A 194 -3.29 6.67 9.00
CA TRP A 194 -4.21 7.70 9.49
C TRP A 194 -3.56 8.48 10.60
N ASN A 195 -3.59 9.81 10.47
CA ASN A 195 -3.27 10.77 11.51
C ASN A 195 -1.99 10.41 12.28
N ASP A 196 -0.87 10.40 11.55
CA ASP A 196 0.49 10.12 12.05
C ASP A 196 0.77 8.67 12.45
N ARG A 197 -0.15 7.74 12.17
CA ARG A 197 -0.05 6.34 12.58
C ARG A 197 -0.29 5.38 11.44
N ILE A 198 0.26 4.18 11.58
CA ILE A 198 0.06 3.06 10.66
C ILE A 198 -0.46 1.84 11.44
N TRP A 199 -1.48 1.19 10.87
CA TRP A 199 -2.00 -0.09 11.31
C TRP A 199 -1.87 -1.10 10.17
N SER A 200 -1.65 -2.38 10.46
CA SER A 200 -1.51 -3.40 9.40
C SER A 200 -2.10 -4.74 9.79
N SER A 201 -2.85 -5.35 8.87
CA SER A 201 -3.47 -6.66 9.07
C SER A 201 -2.45 -7.76 9.34
N TYR A 202 -1.26 -7.71 8.73
CA TYR A 202 -0.21 -8.70 8.97
C TYR A 202 0.54 -8.51 10.30
N ARG A 203 0.20 -7.49 11.10
CA ARG A 203 0.84 -7.16 12.39
C ARG A 203 -0.21 -6.80 13.46
N LEU A 204 -1.32 -7.56 13.53
CA LEU A 204 -2.46 -7.25 14.42
C LEU A 204 -2.07 -7.07 15.88
N SER A 205 -1.15 -7.90 16.39
CA SER A 205 -0.72 -7.87 17.80
C SER A 205 -0.03 -6.56 18.21
N GLU A 206 0.48 -5.79 17.25
CA GLU A 206 1.13 -4.50 17.52
C GLU A 206 0.14 -3.33 17.47
N GLY A 207 -1.07 -3.52 16.93
CA GLY A 207 -2.05 -2.45 16.77
C GLY A 207 -1.54 -1.26 15.96
N TRP A 208 -1.94 -0.06 16.38
CA TRP A 208 -1.51 1.22 15.79
C TRP A 208 -0.09 1.59 16.22
N ARG A 209 0.72 2.03 15.26
CA ARG A 209 2.13 2.38 15.49
C ARG A 209 2.44 3.77 14.93
N PRO A 210 3.48 4.46 15.45
CA PRO A 210 3.96 5.70 14.86
C PRO A 210 4.30 5.52 13.37
N TYR A 211 3.88 6.45 12.54
CA TYR A 211 4.19 6.48 11.12
C TYR A 211 5.27 7.53 10.85
N SER A 212 6.44 7.10 10.37
CA SER A 212 7.49 7.97 9.83
C SER A 212 7.86 9.18 10.72
N GLY A 213 7.79 9.06 12.06
CA GLY A 213 8.05 10.15 13.00
C GLY A 213 7.10 11.37 12.85
N CYS A 214 5.94 11.19 12.21
CA CYS A 214 5.00 12.27 11.91
C CYS A 214 4.48 12.98 13.15
N ALA A 215 4.18 12.24 14.23
CA ALA A 215 3.67 12.80 15.48
C ALA A 215 4.60 13.87 16.10
N ALA A 216 5.92 13.79 15.85
CA ALA A 216 6.89 14.78 16.33
C ALA A 216 6.98 16.03 15.43
N ARG A 217 6.24 16.09 14.31
CA ARG A 217 6.31 17.13 13.29
C ARG A 217 4.91 17.65 12.94
N PRO A 218 4.35 18.58 13.74
CA PRO A 218 2.97 19.02 13.62
C PRO A 218 2.71 20.04 12.49
N ASP A 219 3.74 20.42 11.71
CA ASP A 219 3.63 21.39 10.61
C ASP A 219 2.49 21.00 9.65
N PRO A 220 1.50 21.88 9.40
CA PRO A 220 0.43 21.65 8.43
C PRO A 220 0.90 21.29 7.02
N ARG A 221 2.10 21.71 6.60
CA ARG A 221 2.71 21.31 5.32
C ARG A 221 2.96 19.80 5.22
N LEU A 222 2.97 19.11 6.36
CA LEU A 222 3.11 17.66 6.44
C LEU A 222 1.77 16.93 6.51
N ASP A 223 0.62 17.62 6.43
CA ASP A 223 -0.68 16.98 6.59
C ASP A 223 -0.90 15.85 5.58
N THR A 224 -0.59 16.06 4.29
CA THR A 224 -0.67 15.00 3.27
C THR A 224 0.33 13.86 3.51
N PRO A 225 1.66 14.09 3.61
CA PRO A 225 2.60 12.98 3.82
C PRO A 225 2.43 12.28 5.18
N CYS A 226 1.83 12.93 6.18
CA CYS A 226 1.51 12.35 7.49
C CYS A 226 0.04 11.90 7.64
N HIS A 227 -0.73 11.95 6.55
CA HIS A 227 -2.08 11.40 6.46
C HIS A 227 -3.06 12.00 7.49
N ARG A 228 -2.96 13.32 7.70
CA ARG A 228 -3.84 14.11 8.57
C ARG A 228 -5.00 14.72 7.80
N ASP A 229 -4.92 14.78 6.48
CA ASP A 229 -5.96 15.28 5.57
C ASP A 229 -6.75 14.15 4.89
N HIS A 230 -6.30 12.89 5.01
CA HIS A 230 -6.97 11.70 4.48
C HIS A 230 -6.61 10.43 5.25
N VAL A 231 -7.49 9.42 5.18
CA VAL A 231 -7.19 8.03 5.55
C VAL A 231 -6.71 7.30 4.31
N HIS A 232 -5.49 6.78 4.33
CA HIS A 232 -4.98 5.91 3.29
C HIS A 232 -5.30 4.45 3.61
N VAL A 233 -5.93 3.76 2.67
CA VAL A 233 -6.28 2.34 2.75
C VAL A 233 -5.58 1.60 1.63
N SER A 234 -4.73 0.64 1.95
CA SER A 234 -4.15 -0.28 0.95
C SER A 234 -4.79 -1.66 1.06
N LEU A 235 -5.23 -2.22 -0.06
CA LEU A 235 -5.86 -3.54 -0.13
C LEU A 235 -4.88 -4.63 -0.57
N SER A 236 -5.12 -5.84 -0.08
CA SER A 236 -4.64 -7.10 -0.68
C SER A 236 -5.17 -7.27 -2.10
N TRP A 237 -4.59 -8.18 -2.90
CA TRP A 237 -5.10 -8.45 -4.24
C TRP A 237 -6.49 -9.07 -4.23
N GLU A 238 -6.80 -9.98 -3.29
CA GLU A 238 -8.15 -10.53 -3.15
C GLU A 238 -9.19 -9.47 -2.76
N GLY A 239 -8.83 -8.51 -1.91
CA GLY A 239 -9.69 -7.38 -1.55
C GLY A 239 -9.87 -6.40 -2.70
N ALA A 240 -8.76 -5.99 -3.33
CA ALA A 240 -8.76 -5.05 -4.45
C ALA A 240 -9.50 -5.59 -5.68
N MET A 241 -9.47 -6.91 -5.91
CA MET A 241 -10.21 -7.57 -6.99
C MET A 241 -11.67 -7.89 -6.63
N GLY A 242 -12.13 -7.54 -5.42
CA GLY A 242 -13.52 -7.76 -5.01
C GLY A 242 -13.87 -9.22 -4.78
N ARG A 243 -12.90 -10.07 -4.44
CA ARG A 243 -13.09 -11.53 -4.33
C ARG A 243 -13.43 -12.00 -2.92
N THR A 244 -13.14 -11.18 -1.90
CA THR A 244 -13.33 -11.52 -0.49
C THR A 244 -14.81 -11.66 -0.09
N SER A 245 -15.03 -12.22 1.10
CA SER A 245 -16.33 -12.55 1.66
C SER A 245 -17.22 -11.33 1.86
N TRP A 246 -16.65 -10.13 2.04
CA TRP A 246 -17.43 -8.89 2.08
C TRP A 246 -18.22 -8.67 0.78
N TRP A 247 -17.60 -8.98 -0.37
CA TRP A 247 -18.18 -8.74 -1.69
C TRP A 247 -18.97 -9.94 -2.21
N THR A 248 -18.46 -11.16 -1.95
CA THR A 248 -18.95 -12.39 -2.59
C THR A 248 -19.70 -13.33 -1.65
N GLY A 249 -19.63 -13.09 -0.33
CA GLY A 249 -20.10 -14.03 0.70
C GLY A 249 -19.19 -15.25 0.90
N ARG A 250 -18.09 -15.39 0.14
CA ARG A 250 -17.16 -16.54 0.22
C ARG A 250 -15.75 -16.08 0.58
N VAL A 251 -15.07 -16.83 1.45
CA VAL A 251 -13.69 -16.52 1.83
C VAL A 251 -12.76 -16.70 0.62
N ALA A 252 -11.99 -15.66 0.31
CA ALA A 252 -11.01 -15.72 -0.77
C ALA A 252 -9.68 -16.32 -0.28
N SER A 253 -9.03 -17.10 -1.15
CA SER A 253 -7.64 -17.48 -0.97
C SER A 253 -6.71 -16.28 -1.19
N ARG A 254 -5.62 -16.23 -0.43
CA ARG A 254 -4.57 -15.20 -0.55
C ARG A 254 -4.05 -15.11 -1.97
N ASP A 255 -3.80 -13.88 -2.41
CA ASP A 255 -3.29 -13.58 -3.73
C ASP A 255 -2.07 -12.67 -3.66
N PHE A 256 -0.97 -13.13 -4.26
CA PHE A 256 0.30 -12.43 -4.33
C PHE A 256 0.45 -11.56 -5.59
N GLY A 257 -0.56 -11.55 -6.46
CA GLY A 257 -0.63 -10.67 -7.63
C GLY A 257 0.45 -10.91 -8.69
N PRO A 258 0.72 -9.90 -9.54
CA PRO A 258 1.72 -10.00 -10.58
C PRO A 258 3.13 -9.93 -9.99
N CYS A 259 4.06 -10.71 -10.56
CA CYS A 259 5.47 -10.67 -10.19
C CYS A 259 6.26 -9.87 -11.21
N ARG A 260 7.26 -9.12 -10.72
CA ARG A 260 8.18 -8.40 -11.60
C ARG A 260 8.95 -9.39 -12.47
N THR A 261 9.13 -9.02 -13.73
CA THR A 261 10.05 -9.71 -14.63
C THR A 261 11.49 -9.42 -14.17
N PRO A 262 12.37 -10.42 -13.96
CA PRO A 262 13.67 -10.24 -13.30
C PRO A 262 14.52 -9.05 -13.78
N ASP A 263 14.51 -8.79 -15.08
CA ASP A 263 15.33 -7.78 -15.77
C ASP A 263 14.60 -6.46 -16.05
N LEU A 264 13.34 -6.30 -15.64
CA LEU A 264 12.53 -5.10 -15.87
C LEU A 264 12.07 -4.47 -14.56
N THR A 265 11.86 -3.16 -14.53
CA THR A 265 11.51 -2.44 -13.29
C THR A 265 10.08 -2.72 -12.83
N TRP A 266 9.15 -2.88 -13.76
CA TRP A 266 7.73 -3.09 -13.47
C TRP A 266 7.27 -4.50 -13.86
N ALA A 267 6.32 -5.02 -13.08
CA ALA A 267 5.55 -6.20 -13.43
C ALA A 267 4.47 -5.86 -14.45
N GLU A 268 4.02 -6.87 -15.19
CA GLU A 268 2.81 -6.76 -16.00
C GLU A 268 1.56 -6.52 -15.12
N PRO A 269 0.46 -6.01 -15.71
CA PRO A 269 -0.82 -5.86 -15.02
C PRO A 269 -1.30 -7.17 -14.41
N TYR A 270 -2.19 -7.02 -13.43
CA TYR A 270 -2.85 -8.17 -12.84
C TYR A 270 -3.68 -8.91 -13.89
N ALA A 271 -3.41 -10.20 -14.07
CA ALA A 271 -4.16 -11.06 -14.98
C ALA A 271 -5.04 -12.09 -14.24
N ALA A 272 -4.48 -12.71 -13.19
CA ALA A 272 -5.15 -13.78 -12.45
C ALA A 272 -4.56 -13.92 -11.03
N PRO A 273 -5.30 -14.58 -10.11
CA PRO A 273 -4.81 -14.80 -8.76
C PRO A 273 -3.55 -15.66 -8.73
N ARG A 274 -2.61 -15.30 -7.86
CA ARG A 274 -1.37 -16.06 -7.63
C ARG A 274 -1.32 -16.60 -6.21
N ALA A 275 -1.27 -17.93 -6.08
CA ALA A 275 -1.24 -18.61 -4.78
C ALA A 275 0.14 -18.64 -4.09
N ARG A 276 1.23 -18.34 -4.82
CA ARG A 276 2.61 -18.39 -4.29
C ARG A 276 3.26 -17.00 -4.28
N PRO A 277 4.06 -16.66 -3.25
CA PRO A 277 4.80 -15.40 -3.23
C PRO A 277 5.69 -15.20 -4.46
N CYS A 278 5.91 -13.95 -4.84
CA CYS A 278 6.89 -13.62 -5.87
C CYS A 278 8.33 -13.90 -5.39
N PRO A 279 9.23 -14.32 -6.29
CA PRO A 279 10.64 -14.40 -5.97
C PRO A 279 11.19 -13.01 -5.60
N VAL A 280 12.17 -12.98 -4.69
CA VAL A 280 12.90 -11.75 -4.37
C VAL A 280 13.88 -11.46 -5.51
N LEU A 281 13.67 -10.35 -6.20
CA LEU A 281 14.44 -9.98 -7.39
C LEU A 281 15.07 -8.59 -7.19
N PRO A 282 16.38 -8.40 -7.47
CA PRO A 282 17.03 -7.09 -7.35
C PRO A 282 16.54 -6.12 -8.41
N ARG A 283 16.25 -4.85 -8.05
CA ARG A 283 15.80 -3.86 -9.03
C ARG A 283 16.87 -3.65 -10.11
N PRO A 284 16.48 -3.47 -11.39
CA PRO A 284 17.45 -3.17 -12.44
C PRO A 284 18.15 -1.85 -12.13
N ALA A 285 19.48 -1.85 -12.22
CA ALA A 285 20.29 -0.66 -12.03
C ALA A 285 20.56 0.02 -13.37
N THR A 286 20.59 1.35 -13.36
CA THR A 286 21.05 2.13 -14.51
C THR A 286 22.56 1.94 -14.67
N PRO A 287 23.07 1.53 -15.85
CA PRO A 287 24.49 1.37 -16.08
C PRO A 287 25.29 2.65 -15.83
N ALA A 288 26.54 2.52 -15.38
CA ALA A 288 27.43 3.67 -15.26
C ALA A 288 27.69 4.29 -16.64
N GLY A 289 27.61 5.63 -16.74
CA GLY A 289 27.73 6.34 -18.02
C GLY A 289 26.51 6.24 -18.92
N ALA A 290 25.37 5.73 -18.43
CA ALA A 290 24.11 5.75 -19.17
C ALA A 290 23.69 7.18 -19.54
N THR A 291 23.11 7.32 -20.73
CA THR A 291 22.47 8.58 -21.13
C THR A 291 21.22 8.85 -20.25
N PRO A 292 20.75 10.10 -20.17
CA PRO A 292 19.48 10.40 -19.49
C PRO A 292 18.30 9.58 -20.02
N LEU A 293 18.27 9.33 -21.34
CA LEU A 293 17.25 8.49 -21.97
C LEU A 293 17.32 7.04 -21.50
N LEU A 294 18.52 6.43 -21.48
CA LEU A 294 18.67 5.06 -20.98
C LEU A 294 18.29 4.95 -19.50
N GLY A 295 18.67 5.93 -18.66
CA GLY A 295 18.25 5.97 -17.27
C GLY A 295 16.72 6.06 -17.10
N ALA A 296 16.04 6.80 -17.98
CA ALA A 296 14.59 6.86 -18.01
C ALA A 296 13.95 5.56 -18.52
N LEU A 297 14.53 4.91 -19.54
CA LEU A 297 14.08 3.60 -20.03
C LEU A 297 14.20 2.53 -18.95
N VAL A 298 15.29 2.49 -18.19
CA VAL A 298 15.45 1.56 -17.05
C VAL A 298 14.33 1.79 -16.03
N ARG A 299 14.07 3.05 -15.66
CA ARG A 299 13.00 3.42 -14.70
C ARG A 299 11.61 2.95 -15.13
N TYR A 300 11.31 2.97 -16.43
CA TYR A 300 9.99 2.62 -16.97
C TYR A 300 9.92 1.22 -17.62
N SER A 301 11.01 0.47 -17.61
CA SER A 301 11.07 -0.86 -18.21
C SER A 301 10.01 -1.80 -17.62
N GLY A 302 9.29 -2.51 -18.48
CA GLY A 302 8.22 -3.44 -18.10
C GLY A 302 6.81 -2.86 -18.10
N LEU A 303 6.63 -1.55 -18.33
CA LEU A 303 5.29 -0.96 -18.40
C LEU A 303 4.52 -1.39 -19.65
N PRO A 304 3.25 -1.80 -19.53
CA PRO A 304 2.38 -1.99 -20.69
C PRO A 304 1.89 -0.63 -21.21
N LEU A 305 2.50 -0.14 -22.29
CA LEU A 305 2.12 1.10 -22.95
C LEU A 305 1.40 0.76 -24.26
N GLY A 306 0.28 1.43 -24.47
CA GLY A 306 -0.52 1.27 -25.68
C GLY A 306 -1.54 2.40 -25.81
N PRO A 307 -2.45 2.30 -26.80
CA PRO A 307 -3.49 3.30 -27.02
C PRO A 307 -4.20 3.70 -25.72
N GLY A 308 -4.21 5.00 -25.42
CA GLY A 308 -4.83 5.55 -24.22
C GLY A 308 -3.87 5.80 -23.06
N SER A 309 -2.66 5.22 -23.03
CA SER A 309 -1.64 5.52 -22.03
C SER A 309 -1.24 7.01 -22.07
N ARG A 310 -1.13 7.64 -20.90
CA ARG A 310 -0.83 9.08 -20.73
C ARG A 310 0.02 9.33 -19.50
N ASN A 311 1.34 9.28 -19.62
CA ASN A 311 2.25 9.52 -18.51
C ASN A 311 3.67 9.85 -19.06
N PRO A 312 4.62 10.26 -18.19
CA PRO A 312 5.99 10.54 -18.63
C PRO A 312 6.70 9.36 -19.32
N SER A 313 6.32 8.12 -19.02
CA SER A 313 6.92 6.95 -19.67
C SER A 313 6.61 6.89 -21.17
N VAL A 314 5.45 7.41 -21.59
CA VAL A 314 5.12 7.56 -23.01
C VAL A 314 6.06 8.56 -23.69
N ARG A 315 6.44 9.66 -23.03
CA ARG A 315 7.44 10.61 -23.60
C ARG A 315 8.78 9.93 -23.81
N VAL A 316 9.20 9.11 -22.85
CA VAL A 316 10.45 8.35 -22.92
C VAL A 316 10.41 7.34 -24.06
N LEU A 317 9.30 6.63 -24.22
CA LEU A 317 9.08 5.73 -25.35
C LEU A 317 9.16 6.48 -26.68
N GLN A 318 8.44 7.60 -26.79
CA GLN A 318 8.41 8.43 -28.01
C GLN A 318 9.81 8.93 -28.41
N GLN A 319 10.61 9.37 -27.43
CA GLN A 319 12.01 9.73 -27.65
C GLN A 319 12.83 8.54 -28.16
N ALA A 320 12.66 7.36 -27.55
CA ALA A 320 13.42 6.16 -27.92
C ALA A 320 13.05 5.60 -29.32
N VAL A 321 11.81 5.78 -29.77
CA VAL A 321 11.35 5.33 -31.10
C VAL A 321 11.37 6.44 -32.16
N GLY A 322 11.83 7.65 -31.82
CA GLY A 322 12.03 8.74 -32.78
C GLY A 322 10.75 9.46 -33.23
N THR A 323 9.75 9.60 -32.37
CA THR A 323 8.52 10.37 -32.64
C THR A 323 8.33 11.54 -31.67
N ALA A 324 7.34 12.41 -31.94
CA ALA A 324 7.05 13.57 -31.11
C ALA A 324 6.72 13.16 -29.67
N ALA A 325 7.50 13.69 -28.71
CA ALA A 325 7.40 13.33 -27.29
C ALA A 325 6.23 14.02 -26.56
N THR A 326 4.99 13.79 -27.02
CA THR A 326 3.76 14.41 -26.50
C THR A 326 3.32 13.88 -25.14
N GLY A 327 3.77 12.68 -24.75
CA GLY A 327 3.34 11.97 -23.54
C GLY A 327 1.96 11.34 -23.64
N ARG A 328 1.39 11.29 -24.85
CA ARG A 328 0.11 10.65 -25.15
C ARG A 328 0.36 9.55 -26.16
N PHE A 329 -0.05 8.33 -25.84
CA PHE A 329 0.09 7.21 -26.76
C PHE A 329 -1.06 7.26 -27.77
N ASP A 330 -0.82 8.01 -28.84
CA ASP A 330 -1.73 8.20 -29.98
C ASP A 330 -1.42 7.22 -31.12
N THR A 331 -2.19 7.31 -32.21
CA THR A 331 -2.03 6.46 -33.39
C THR A 331 -0.63 6.59 -34.00
N ALA A 332 -0.07 7.80 -34.04
CA ALA A 332 1.28 8.04 -34.58
C ALA A 332 2.36 7.37 -33.72
N THR A 333 2.22 7.41 -32.39
CA THR A 333 3.10 6.70 -31.45
C THR A 333 3.02 5.19 -31.66
N GLY A 334 1.82 4.65 -31.83
CA GLY A 334 1.62 3.22 -32.11
C GLY A 334 2.26 2.78 -33.43
N GLN A 335 2.12 3.58 -34.49
CA GLN A 335 2.74 3.32 -35.79
C GLN A 335 4.27 3.38 -35.71
N ALA A 336 4.82 4.44 -35.11
CA ALA A 336 6.27 4.56 -34.90
C ALA A 336 6.83 3.38 -34.10
N LEU A 337 6.13 2.94 -33.05
CA LEU A 337 6.52 1.75 -32.30
C LEU A 337 6.45 0.47 -33.13
N THR A 338 5.42 0.31 -33.96
CA THR A 338 5.27 -0.86 -34.85
C THR A 338 6.43 -0.96 -35.84
N ASP A 339 6.81 0.16 -36.45
CA ASP A 339 7.93 0.23 -37.40
C ASP A 339 9.27 0.03 -36.70
N TRP A 340 9.45 0.62 -35.52
CA TRP A 340 10.62 0.41 -34.67
C TRP A 340 10.76 -1.07 -34.28
N GLN A 341 9.68 -1.71 -33.82
CA GLN A 341 9.66 -3.14 -33.49
C GLN A 341 10.08 -4.00 -34.68
N ARG A 342 9.54 -3.72 -35.87
CA ARG A 342 9.91 -4.41 -37.12
C ARG A 342 11.40 -4.26 -37.42
N GLY A 343 11.94 -3.05 -37.31
CA GLY A 343 13.37 -2.77 -37.54
C GLY A 343 14.32 -3.43 -36.54
N HIS A 344 13.83 -3.73 -35.33
CA HIS A 344 14.60 -4.34 -34.25
C HIS A 344 14.29 -5.83 -34.02
N GLY A 345 13.56 -6.49 -34.93
CA GLY A 345 13.28 -7.92 -34.84
C GLY A 345 12.35 -8.32 -33.69
N VAL A 346 11.53 -7.39 -33.20
CA VAL A 346 10.49 -7.62 -32.18
C VAL A 346 9.13 -7.75 -32.87
N THR A 347 8.22 -8.56 -32.32
CA THR A 347 6.84 -8.67 -32.82
C THR A 347 6.20 -7.27 -32.91
N PRO A 348 5.75 -6.83 -34.11
CA PRO A 348 5.28 -5.45 -34.32
C PRO A 348 3.82 -5.28 -33.86
N THR A 349 3.62 -5.25 -32.54
CA THR A 349 2.31 -5.15 -31.91
C THR A 349 1.80 -3.70 -31.78
N GLY A 350 2.68 -2.71 -31.94
CA GLY A 350 2.37 -1.30 -31.67
C GLY A 350 2.07 -1.02 -30.19
N ARG A 351 2.51 -1.92 -29.29
CA ARG A 351 2.39 -1.84 -27.83
C ARG A 351 3.70 -2.29 -27.20
N THR A 352 4.00 -1.82 -25.99
CA THR A 352 5.17 -2.33 -25.27
C THR A 352 4.83 -3.59 -24.50
N ASP A 353 5.64 -4.61 -24.68
CA ASP A 353 5.67 -5.86 -23.93
C ASP A 353 7.10 -6.07 -23.36
N PRO A 354 7.36 -7.12 -22.56
CA PRO A 354 8.70 -7.39 -22.05
C PRO A 354 9.78 -7.49 -23.13
N ALA A 355 9.47 -8.03 -24.32
CA ALA A 355 10.41 -8.13 -25.42
C ALA A 355 10.78 -6.76 -26.00
N THR A 356 9.79 -5.89 -26.21
CA THR A 356 9.96 -4.51 -26.66
C THR A 356 10.82 -3.71 -25.70
N TRP A 357 10.59 -3.81 -24.39
CA TRP A 357 11.43 -3.12 -23.40
C TRP A 357 12.88 -3.58 -23.40
N ARG A 358 13.11 -4.89 -23.51
CA ARG A 358 14.48 -5.43 -23.62
C ARG A 358 15.18 -4.89 -24.86
N ALA A 359 14.49 -4.86 -25.99
CA ALA A 359 15.03 -4.30 -27.23
C ALA A 359 15.33 -2.80 -27.09
N LEU A 360 14.43 -2.02 -26.48
CA LEU A 360 14.64 -0.58 -26.23
C LEU A 360 15.88 -0.35 -25.35
N LEU A 361 16.01 -1.13 -24.27
CA LEU A 361 17.18 -1.06 -23.38
C LEU A 361 18.47 -1.44 -24.10
N ALA A 362 18.46 -2.49 -24.93
CA ALA A 362 19.62 -2.94 -25.69
C ALA A 362 20.05 -1.90 -26.75
N ALA A 363 19.09 -1.35 -27.49
CA ALA A 363 19.33 -0.34 -28.53
C ALA A 363 19.88 1.00 -27.98
N ASN A 364 19.67 1.27 -26.68
CA ASN A 364 20.13 2.49 -26.01
C ASN A 364 21.35 2.27 -25.10
N GLN A 365 21.97 1.08 -25.12
CA GLN A 365 23.21 0.85 -24.37
C GLN A 365 24.34 1.77 -24.88
N PRO A 366 25.27 2.20 -24.01
CA PRO A 366 26.49 2.85 -24.45
C PRO A 366 27.26 1.94 -25.43
N ALA A 367 27.95 2.54 -26.40
CA ALA A 367 28.85 1.79 -27.27
C ALA A 367 29.88 1.01 -26.42
N PRO A 368 30.24 -0.23 -26.80
CA PRO A 368 31.33 -0.95 -26.16
C PRO A 368 32.59 -0.07 -26.18
N ARG A 369 33.25 0.06 -25.03
CA ARG A 369 34.53 0.77 -24.93
C ARG A 369 35.66 -0.02 -25.57
#